data_AF-A0A929ZVT9-F1
#
_entry.id   AF-A0A929ZVT9-F1
#
_cell.length_a   1.000
_cell.length_b   1.000
_cell.length_c   1.000
_cell.angle_alpha   90.00
_cell.angle_beta   90.00
_cell.angle_gamma   90.00
#
_symmetry.space_group_name_H-M   'P 1'
#
loop_
_entity.id
_entity.type
_entity.pdbx_description
1 polymer ?
#
loop_
_entity_poly.entity_id
_entity_poly.type
_entity_poly.pdbx_seq_one_letter_code
_entity_poly.pdbx_strand_id
1 'polypeptide(L)'
;MKRIVKTTGDNSRTLYIEELDECYHSHHGALQEAEHVFIKNGLEKLDKKEINILEMGFGTGLNVLVTLQKFLRSTDLKINYYS
;
A
#
# COMPACT_ATOMS: atom_id res chain seq x y z
N MET A 1 -9.17 15.94 14.15
CA MET A 1 -9.16 14.80 13.21
C MET A 1 -9.24 13.49 13.97
N LYS A 2 -10.47 13.07 14.24
CA LYS A 2 -10.79 11.80 14.86
C LYS A 2 -10.64 10.69 13.83
N ARG A 3 -9.80 9.70 14.16
CA ARG A 3 -9.50 8.56 13.30
C ARG A 3 -10.13 7.31 13.86
N ILE A 4 -10.87 6.59 13.02
CA ILE A 4 -11.59 5.37 13.41
C ILE A 4 -11.09 4.24 12.55
N VAL A 5 -10.72 3.12 13.15
CA VAL A 5 -10.34 1.93 12.38
C VAL A 5 -11.61 1.23 11.90
N LYS A 6 -11.78 1.12 10.59
CA LYS A 6 -12.89 0.39 9.94
C LYS A 6 -12.37 -0.88 9.27
N THR A 7 -13.20 -1.92 9.23
CA THR A 7 -12.96 -3.12 8.42
C THR A 7 -13.46 -2.86 7.00
N THR A 8 -12.68 -3.24 6.00
CA THR A 8 -13.00 -3.11 4.57
C THR A 8 -13.61 -4.41 4.03
N GLY A 9 -14.12 -4.39 2.79
CA GLY A 9 -14.77 -5.53 2.15
C GLY A 9 -13.89 -6.78 1.97
N ASP A 10 -12.58 -6.64 1.96
CA ASP A 10 -11.59 -7.74 1.94
C ASP A 10 -11.10 -8.17 3.34
N ASN A 11 -11.79 -7.76 4.42
CA ASN A 11 -11.43 -7.97 5.82
C ASN A 11 -10.12 -7.31 6.29
N SER A 12 -9.46 -6.51 5.44
CA SER A 12 -8.38 -5.65 5.89
C SER A 12 -8.91 -4.42 6.67
N ARG A 13 -8.01 -3.53 7.09
CA ARG A 13 -8.34 -2.42 7.98
C ARG A 13 -7.92 -1.10 7.31
N THR A 14 -8.78 -0.10 7.43
CA THR A 14 -8.52 1.27 6.96
C THR A 14 -8.75 2.26 8.10
N LEU A 15 -8.17 3.45 7.99
CA LEU A 15 -8.47 4.57 8.88
C LEU A 15 -9.51 5.47 8.21
N TYR A 16 -10.61 5.74 8.90
CA TYR A 16 -11.62 6.70 8.49
C TYR A 16 -11.43 8.02 9.26
N ILE A 17 -11.41 9.14 8.54
CA ILE A 17 -11.35 10.49 9.11
C ILE A 17 -12.77 11.07 9.06
N GLU A 18 -13.38 11.22 10.23
CA GLU A 18 -14.77 11.66 10.37
C GLU A 18 -15.00 13.07 9.80
N GLU A 19 -14.03 13.98 10.01
CA GLU A 19 -14.15 15.37 9.56
C GLU A 19 -13.99 15.55 8.04
N LEU A 20 -13.44 14.56 7.33
CA LEU A 20 -13.32 14.58 5.86
C LEU A 20 -14.35 13.70 5.17
N ASP A 21 -15.04 12.84 5.92
CA ASP A 21 -15.82 11.72 5.39
C ASP A 21 -15.02 10.80 4.44
N GLU A 22 -13.73 10.60 4.74
CA GLU A 22 -12.79 9.90 3.85
C GLU A 22 -12.06 8.75 4.55
N CYS A 23 -11.67 7.74 3.77
CA CYS A 23 -10.83 6.61 4.22
C CYS A 23 -9.41 6.73 3.66
N TYR A 24 -8.41 6.26 4.42
CA TYR A 24 -7.01 6.20 3.94
C TYR A 24 -6.83 5.24 2.76
N HIS A 25 -7.63 4.18 2.73
CA HIS A 25 -7.70 3.16 1.67
C HIS A 25 -9.15 2.80 1.39
N SER A 26 -9.44 2.26 0.21
CA SER A 26 -10.78 1.88 -0.24
C SER A 26 -11.55 1.04 0.77
N HIS A 27 -12.82 1.41 0.97
CA HIS A 27 -13.74 0.64 1.80
C HIS A 27 -14.08 -0.74 1.20
N HIS A 28 -13.92 -0.91 -0.12
CA HIS A 28 -14.13 -2.20 -0.79
C HIS A 28 -13.00 -3.20 -0.46
N GLY A 29 -11.80 -2.72 -0.14
CA GLY A 29 -10.69 -3.56 0.27
C GLY A 29 -9.34 -2.85 0.22
N ALA A 30 -8.75 -2.56 1.38
CA ALA A 30 -7.48 -1.83 1.45
C ALA A 30 -6.29 -2.68 0.98
N LEU A 31 -6.23 -3.95 1.40
CA LEU A 31 -5.17 -4.86 0.99
C LEU A 31 -5.28 -5.19 -0.51
N GLN A 32 -6.50 -5.49 -0.98
CA GLN A 32 -6.75 -5.79 -2.38
C GLN A 32 -6.38 -4.61 -3.29
N GLU A 33 -6.74 -3.39 -2.90
CA GLU A 33 -6.34 -2.17 -3.62
C GLU A 33 -4.81 -2.03 -3.64
N ALA A 34 -4.14 -2.16 -2.50
CA ALA A 34 -2.69 -2.03 -2.40
C ALA A 34 -1.95 -3.05 -3.29
N GLU A 35 -2.36 -4.31 -3.25
CA GLU A 35 -1.79 -5.37 -4.11
C GLU A 35 -2.09 -5.13 -5.60
N HIS A 36 -3.32 -4.74 -5.92
CA HIS A 36 -3.73 -4.54 -7.31
C HIS A 36 -3.06 -3.33 -7.95
N VAL A 37 -3.07 -2.18 -7.28
CA VAL A 37 -2.59 -0.91 -7.83
C VAL A 37 -1.07 -0.84 -7.72
N PHE A 38 -0.50 -0.98 -6.52
CA PHE A 38 0.91 -0.71 -6.29
C PHE A 38 1.82 -1.88 -6.70
N ILE A 39 1.39 -3.13 -6.46
CA ILE A 39 2.23 -4.30 -6.79
C ILE A 39 1.99 -4.77 -8.22
N LYS A 40 0.78 -5.24 -8.54
CA LYS A 40 0.48 -5.87 -9.84
C LYS A 40 0.57 -4.90 -11.01
N ASN A 41 0.03 -3.69 -10.86
CA ASN A 41 0.03 -2.68 -11.94
C ASN A 41 1.15 -1.66 -11.81
N GLY A 42 1.87 -1.64 -10.69
CA GLY A 42 3.05 -0.80 -10.47
C GLY A 42 4.34 -1.61 -10.53
N LEU A 43 4.79 -2.09 -9.37
CA LEU A 43 6.10 -2.72 -9.18
C LEU A 43 6.39 -3.87 -10.14
N GLU A 44 5.42 -4.77 -10.37
CA GLU A 44 5.59 -5.94 -11.26
C GLU A 44 5.67 -5.59 -12.75
N LYS A 45 5.31 -4.36 -13.14
CA LYS A 45 5.42 -3.87 -14.51
C LYS A 45 6.80 -3.32 -14.84
N LEU A 46 7.68 -3.19 -13.85
CA LEU A 46 9.03 -2.69 -14.02
C LEU A 46 9.99 -3.85 -14.31
N ASP A 47 10.68 -3.79 -15.44
CA ASP A 47 11.79 -4.70 -15.74
C ASP A 47 13.12 -4.08 -15.27
N LYS A 48 13.28 -3.99 -13.95
CA LYS A 48 14.48 -3.42 -13.30
C LYS A 48 14.85 -4.21 -12.06
N LYS A 49 16.15 -4.41 -11.84
CA LYS A 49 16.69 -5.04 -10.64
C LYS A 49 16.86 -4.07 -9.46
N GLU A 50 17.04 -2.79 -9.73
CA GLU A 50 17.11 -1.74 -8.70
C GLU A 50 16.02 -0.70 -8.94
N ILE A 51 15.20 -0.47 -7.92
CA ILE A 51 14.01 0.38 -7.98
C ILE A 51 14.04 1.36 -6.81
N ASN A 52 13.89 2.64 -7.12
CA ASN A 52 13.69 3.69 -6.13
C ASN A 52 12.20 4.03 -6.11
N ILE A 53 11.56 3.94 -4.94
CA ILE A 53 10.15 4.24 -4.74
C ILE A 53 10.05 5.47 -3.83
N LEU A 54 9.31 6.48 -4.28
CA LEU A 54 8.88 7.60 -3.45
C LEU A 54 7.39 7.43 -3.17
N GLU A 55 7.02 7.32 -1.89
CA GLU A 55 5.65 7.35 -1.42
C GLU A 55 5.33 8.75 -0.87
N MET A 56 4.39 9.44 -1.51
CA MET A 56 3.89 10.70 -0.98
C MET A 56 2.68 10.43 -0.11
N GLY A 57 2.88 10.45 1.20
CA GLY A 57 1.83 10.20 2.19
C GLY A 57 1.89 8.77 2.73
N PHE A 58 2.76 8.53 3.71
CA PHE A 58 2.97 7.22 4.35
C PHE A 58 1.69 6.54 4.85
N GLY A 59 0.72 7.35 5.32
CA GLY A 59 -0.57 6.85 5.80
C GLY A 59 -0.42 5.83 6.93
N THR A 60 -0.88 4.60 6.67
CA THR A 60 -0.76 3.44 7.58
C THR A 60 0.46 2.56 7.28
N GLY A 61 1.25 2.89 6.25
CA GLY A 61 2.39 2.09 5.78
C GLY A 61 1.99 0.85 4.97
N LEU A 62 0.71 0.71 4.56
CA LEU A 62 0.23 -0.49 3.87
C LEU A 62 0.98 -0.75 2.56
N ASN A 63 1.29 0.29 1.78
CA ASN A 63 1.99 0.15 0.50
C ASN A 63 3.44 -0.34 0.70
N VAL A 64 4.14 0.17 1.72
CA VAL A 64 5.45 -0.36 2.13
C VAL A 64 5.36 -1.83 2.52
N LEU A 65 4.35 -2.22 3.29
CA LEU A 65 4.20 -3.59 3.76
C LEU A 65 3.96 -4.57 2.60
N VAL A 66 3.08 -4.26 1.65
CA VAL A 66 2.88 -5.12 0.47
C VAL A 66 4.11 -5.13 -0.45
N THR A 67 4.84 -4.00 -0.53
CA THR A 67 6.11 -3.92 -1.27
C THR A 67 7.18 -4.80 -0.64
N LEU A 68 7.32 -4.75 0.69
CA LEU A 68 8.23 -5.60 1.45
C LEU A 68 7.88 -7.07 1.29
N GLN A 69 6.59 -7.43 1.36
CA GLN A 69 6.16 -8.82 1.14
C GLN A 69 6.52 -9.33 -0.26
N LYS A 70 6.38 -8.49 -1.30
CA LYS A 70 6.81 -8.81 -2.66
C LYS A 70 8.33 -8.94 -2.77
N PHE A 71 9.07 -8.04 -2.13
CA PHE A 71 10.53 -8.08 -2.08
C PHE A 71 11.05 -9.38 -1.45
N LEU A 72 10.49 -9.80 -0.31
CA LEU A 72 10.90 -11.03 0.39
C LEU A 72 10.68 -12.32 -0.43
N ARG A 73 9.84 -12.26 -1.47
CA ARG A 73 9.59 -13.37 -2.41
C ARG A 73 10.46 -13.33 -3.67
N SER A 74 11.34 -12.33 -3.78
CA SER A 74 12.19 -12.08 -4.94
C SER A 74 13.66 -12.28 -4.56
N THR A 75 14.46 -12.86 -5.44
CA THR A 75 15.87 -13.22 -5.14
C THR A 75 16.90 -12.24 -5.69
N ASP A 76 16.51 -11.35 -6.61
CA ASP A 76 17.44 -10.45 -7.33
C ASP A 76 16.86 -9.04 -7.53
N LEU A 77 16.10 -8.57 -6.54
CA LEU A 77 15.48 -7.25 -6.52
C LEU A 77 16.11 -6.42 -5.40
N LYS A 78 16.41 -5.15 -5.67
CA LYS A 78 16.82 -4.13 -4.70
C LYS A 78 15.80 -3.01 -4.73
N ILE A 79 15.19 -2.73 -3.59
CA ILE A 79 14.21 -1.64 -3.45
C ILE A 79 14.75 -0.63 -2.44
N ASN A 80 14.93 0.61 -2.89
CA ASN A 80 15.19 1.75 -2.02
C ASN A 80 13.85 2.51 -1.85
N TYR A 81 13.27 2.48 -0.66
CA TYR A 81 11.95 3.06 -0.39
C TYR A 81 12.08 4.35 0.42
N TYR A 82 11.43 5.42 -0.04
CA TYR A 82 11.40 6.73 0.58
C TYR A 82 9.95 7.16 0.79
N SER A 83 9.61 7.68 1.97
CA SER A 83 8.28 8.20 2.30
C SER A 83 8.37 9.52 3.06
#